data_AF-A0A8C8Y5Z9-F1
#
_entry.id   AF-A0A8C8Y5Z9-F1
#
_cell.length_a   1.000
_cell.length_b   1.000
_cell.length_c   1.000
_cell.angle_alpha   90.00
_cell.angle_beta   90.00
_cell.angle_gamma   90.00
#
_symmetry.space_group_name_H-M   'P 1'
#
loop_
_entity.id
_entity.type
_entity.pdbx_description
1 polymer ?
#
loop_
_entity_poly.entity_id
_entity_poly.type
_entity_poly.pdbx_seq_one_letter_code
_entity_poly.pdbx_strand_id
1 'polypeptide(L)'
;MSKIGSFEGFQPVSLKQEGDDQPSETDQLSTEEGDPGKDPEPSRISRQPSVTESTLYPNPYHQPYVSRKYFVTRPGAIETAMEDLKGHMAKTPGETIQGFWLLTEIDHWNNEKERILLVTDKTLLICKYDFIMLSCVQLQRIPLSTVYRICLGKFVFPGMSLDKRQGEGLRIYWGSLEQQSLLSRWNPWSTEVPYATFTEHPMKYTSEKFLEICKLSGFTSKLVAAIQNAHKNSTGSGRRKGLMVLTEPILIETYMGLMSFIGNRNKLGYSLARGSIGF
;
A
#
# COMPACT_ATOMS: atom_id res chain seq x y z
N MET A 1 -55.54 -53.03 8.53
CA MET A 1 -54.10 -53.15 8.19
C MET A 1 -53.73 -51.86 7.47
N SER A 2 -52.82 -50.97 7.89
CA SER A 2 -51.68 -50.95 8.82
C SER A 2 -51.50 -49.49 9.27
N LYS A 3 -51.40 -49.14 10.56
CA LYS A 3 -50.19 -49.00 11.40
C LYS A 3 -48.98 -48.29 10.78
N ILE A 4 -48.72 -47.10 11.33
CA ILE A 4 -47.44 -46.55 11.85
C ILE A 4 -46.37 -46.10 10.83
N GLY A 5 -46.02 -44.81 10.95
CA GLY A 5 -44.72 -44.25 10.58
C GLY A 5 -44.46 -43.03 11.47
N SER A 6 -43.83 -43.26 12.61
CA SER A 6 -43.43 -42.24 13.59
C SER A 6 -42.32 -41.37 13.00
N PHE A 7 -42.42 -40.05 13.16
CA PHE A 7 -41.30 -39.14 12.91
C PHE A 7 -40.30 -39.29 14.05
N GLU A 8 -39.10 -39.81 13.75
CA GLU A 8 -37.97 -39.85 14.68
C GLU A 8 -37.35 -38.45 14.76
N GLY A 9 -37.46 -37.83 15.94
CA GLY A 9 -36.84 -36.55 16.24
C GLY A 9 -35.33 -36.67 16.38
N PHE A 10 -34.61 -35.66 15.90
CA PHE A 10 -33.19 -35.50 16.14
C PHE A 10 -32.91 -35.36 17.64
N GLN A 11 -32.13 -36.26 18.22
CA GLN A 11 -31.51 -36.09 19.54
C GLN A 11 -30.07 -35.57 19.37
N PRO A 12 -29.72 -34.42 19.96
CA PRO A 12 -28.33 -33.97 19.99
C PRO A 12 -27.52 -34.87 20.94
N VAL A 13 -26.36 -35.33 20.48
CA VAL A 13 -25.42 -36.13 21.25
C VAL A 13 -24.70 -35.23 22.25
N SER A 14 -24.88 -35.47 23.55
CA SER A 14 -24.10 -34.81 24.61
C SER A 14 -22.64 -35.26 24.56
N LEU A 15 -21.72 -34.31 24.35
CA LEU A 15 -20.28 -34.53 24.54
C LEU A 15 -20.00 -34.70 26.03
N LYS A 16 -19.42 -35.85 26.39
CA LYS A 16 -18.89 -36.12 27.73
C LYS A 16 -17.72 -35.20 28.03
N GLN A 17 -17.70 -34.63 29.24
CA GLN A 17 -16.51 -34.07 29.87
C GLN A 17 -15.58 -35.22 30.27
N GLU A 18 -14.36 -35.18 29.75
CA GLU A 18 -13.17 -35.91 30.21
C GLU A 18 -12.13 -34.78 30.31
N GLY A 19 -11.62 -34.38 31.47
CA GLY A 19 -11.16 -35.17 32.59
C GLY A 19 -9.64 -35.04 32.62
N ASP A 20 -9.17 -34.06 33.40
CA ASP A 20 -7.80 -33.75 33.86
C ASP A 20 -6.59 -34.46 33.26
N ASP A 21 -5.65 -33.67 32.73
CA ASP A 21 -4.23 -33.79 33.07
C ASP A 21 -3.54 -32.41 32.99
N GLN A 22 -3.39 -31.83 34.18
CA GLN A 22 -2.61 -30.62 34.50
C GLN A 22 -1.11 -30.99 34.54
N PRO A 23 -0.18 -30.03 34.32
CA PRO A 23 0.32 -29.34 35.50
C PRO A 23 0.41 -27.82 35.31
N SER A 24 -0.19 -27.13 36.26
CA SER A 24 -0.07 -25.71 36.54
C SER A 24 1.15 -25.49 37.41
N GLU A 25 2.10 -24.68 36.97
CA GLU A 25 3.06 -24.06 37.89
C GLU A 25 2.36 -22.86 38.55
N THR A 26 1.93 -23.07 39.79
CA THR A 26 1.45 -22.03 40.70
C THR A 26 2.63 -21.67 41.60
N ASP A 27 3.27 -20.54 41.34
CA ASP A 27 4.21 -19.97 42.31
C ASP A 27 3.42 -19.44 43.51
N GLN A 28 3.68 -20.05 44.66
CA GLN A 28 3.06 -19.73 45.93
C GLN A 28 3.58 -18.38 46.44
N LEU A 29 2.64 -17.49 46.76
CA LEU A 29 2.85 -16.30 47.55
C LEU A 29 2.79 -16.70 49.03
N SER A 30 3.92 -16.69 49.74
CA SER A 30 3.97 -16.80 51.20
C SER A 30 4.32 -15.44 51.82
N THR A 31 3.39 -14.96 52.65
CA THR A 31 3.52 -13.80 53.53
C THR A 31 3.88 -14.29 54.93
N GLU A 32 4.98 -13.83 55.51
CA GLU A 32 5.20 -13.81 56.96
C GLU A 32 5.83 -12.46 57.36
N GLU A 33 5.25 -11.81 58.37
CA GLU A 33 5.72 -10.57 59.01
C GLU A 33 6.27 -10.85 60.42
N GLY A 34 7.35 -10.12 60.81
CA GLY A 34 7.81 -9.83 62.19
C GLY A 34 9.21 -10.40 62.55
N ASP A 35 10.37 -9.72 62.42
CA ASP A 35 10.98 -8.54 63.12
C ASP A 35 11.66 -8.87 64.49
N PRO A 36 12.71 -8.17 65.03
CA PRO A 36 13.71 -7.21 64.48
C PRO A 36 15.19 -7.59 64.75
N GLY A 37 16.12 -6.91 64.06
CA GLY A 37 17.34 -6.41 64.71
C GLY A 37 18.71 -6.84 64.16
N LYS A 38 19.30 -5.97 63.33
CA LYS A 38 20.70 -5.47 63.33
C LYS A 38 21.19 -5.16 61.90
N ASP A 39 21.27 -3.88 61.58
CA ASP A 39 22.19 -3.31 60.58
C ASP A 39 23.56 -3.08 61.27
N PRO A 40 24.74 -3.15 60.57
CA PRO A 40 24.97 -2.35 59.34
C PRO A 40 25.89 -2.97 58.27
N GLU A 41 25.64 -2.64 56.99
CA GLU A 41 26.57 -1.96 56.07
C GLU A 41 26.08 -2.07 54.60
N PRO A 42 26.20 -1.00 53.79
CA PRO A 42 25.66 -0.98 52.44
C PRO A 42 26.63 -1.70 51.50
N SER A 43 26.49 -3.02 51.35
CA SER A 43 27.08 -3.68 50.19
C SER A 43 26.39 -3.13 48.93
N ARG A 44 27.12 -2.31 48.17
CA ARG A 44 26.69 -1.83 46.85
C ARG A 44 26.64 -3.03 45.93
N ILE A 45 25.50 -3.71 45.91
CA ILE A 45 25.16 -4.65 44.84
C ILE A 45 24.93 -3.78 43.60
N SER A 46 25.98 -3.61 42.82
CA SER A 46 25.89 -3.12 41.44
C SER A 46 24.98 -4.09 40.68
N ARG A 47 23.68 -3.79 40.63
CA ARG A 47 22.78 -4.40 39.65
C ARG A 47 23.31 -4.01 38.28
N GLN A 48 24.08 -4.90 37.67
CA GLN A 48 24.31 -4.83 36.24
C GLN A 48 22.92 -4.82 35.59
N PRO A 49 22.58 -3.82 34.75
CA PRO A 49 21.44 -3.98 33.87
C PRO A 49 21.77 -5.21 33.03
N SER A 50 20.96 -6.25 33.15
CA SER A 50 20.93 -7.34 32.18
C SER A 50 20.49 -6.72 30.86
N VAL A 51 21.48 -6.20 30.13
CA VAL A 51 21.38 -5.89 28.71
C VAL A 51 21.36 -7.25 28.01
N THR A 52 20.25 -7.96 28.15
CA THR A 52 19.84 -8.88 27.11
C THR A 52 19.26 -7.98 26.01
N GLU A 53 20.15 -7.27 25.34
CA GLU A 53 19.87 -6.74 24.02
C GLU A 53 19.56 -7.97 23.19
N SER A 54 18.26 -8.23 23.02
CA SER A 54 17.79 -9.29 22.16
C SER A 54 18.13 -8.86 20.75
N THR A 55 19.36 -9.14 20.33
CA THR A 55 19.80 -9.10 18.94
C THR A 55 19.09 -10.25 18.23
N LEU A 56 17.78 -10.13 18.07
CA LEU A 56 17.03 -10.96 17.15
C LEU A 56 17.42 -10.48 15.76
N TYR A 57 18.26 -11.29 15.12
CA TYR A 57 18.32 -11.39 13.68
C TYR A 57 16.91 -11.20 13.07
N PRO A 58 16.76 -10.48 11.95
CA PRO A 58 15.45 -10.32 11.32
C PRO A 58 14.84 -11.69 11.11
N ASN A 59 13.74 -11.97 11.80
CA ASN A 59 13.05 -13.25 11.69
C ASN A 59 12.66 -13.45 10.21
N PRO A 60 13.16 -14.48 9.49
CA PRO A 60 12.81 -14.69 8.08
C PRO A 60 11.31 -14.98 7.87
N TYR A 61 10.55 -15.27 8.95
CA TYR A 61 9.10 -15.40 8.96
C TYR A 61 8.33 -14.07 9.15
N HIS A 62 9.00 -12.91 9.28
CA HIS A 62 8.33 -11.60 9.34
C HIS A 62 7.73 -11.17 7.99
N GLN A 63 8.39 -11.49 6.87
CA GLN A 63 7.91 -11.14 5.52
C GLN A 63 6.54 -11.76 5.18
N PRO A 64 6.28 -13.06 5.46
CA PRO A 64 4.96 -13.68 5.28
C PRO A 64 3.84 -13.06 6.12
N TYR A 65 4.13 -12.53 7.32
CA TYR A 65 3.12 -11.96 8.20
C TYR A 65 2.70 -10.55 7.78
N VAL A 66 3.66 -9.73 7.31
CA VAL A 66 3.37 -8.39 6.78
C VAL A 66 2.62 -8.47 5.46
N SER A 67 2.93 -9.45 4.61
CA SER A 67 2.27 -9.60 3.32
C SER A 67 0.80 -9.96 3.42
N ARG A 68 0.44 -10.90 4.31
CA ARG A 68 -0.95 -11.30 4.58
C ARG A 68 -1.86 -10.16 5.04
N LYS A 69 -1.31 -9.04 5.51
CA LYS A 69 -2.11 -7.87 5.86
C LYS A 69 -2.65 -7.14 4.64
N TYR A 70 -1.97 -7.19 3.49
CA TYR A 70 -2.42 -6.51 2.28
C TYR A 70 -3.45 -7.35 1.54
N PHE A 71 -4.65 -6.80 1.36
CA PHE A 71 -5.74 -7.48 0.65
C PHE A 71 -5.37 -7.80 -0.79
N VAL A 72 -4.52 -6.99 -1.44
CA VAL A 72 -4.06 -7.24 -2.82
C VAL A 72 -3.30 -8.56 -2.97
N THR A 73 -2.64 -9.04 -1.91
CA THR A 73 -1.90 -10.30 -1.94
C THR A 73 -2.76 -11.54 -1.70
N ARG A 74 -4.05 -11.35 -1.42
CA ARG A 74 -4.98 -12.46 -1.32
C ARG A 74 -5.08 -13.14 -2.68
N PRO A 75 -5.13 -14.50 -2.72
CA PRO A 75 -5.25 -15.22 -3.98
C PRO A 75 -6.45 -14.73 -4.79
N GLY A 76 -6.25 -14.42 -6.07
CA GLY A 76 -7.33 -13.96 -6.95
C GLY A 76 -7.62 -12.46 -6.90
N ALA A 77 -7.22 -11.73 -5.85
CA ALA A 77 -7.62 -10.33 -5.67
C ALA A 77 -7.11 -9.42 -6.80
N ILE A 78 -5.86 -9.61 -7.22
CA ILE A 78 -5.28 -8.83 -8.32
C ILE A 78 -5.84 -9.27 -9.68
N GLU A 79 -6.14 -10.55 -9.87
CA GLU A 79 -6.75 -11.09 -11.08
C GLU A 79 -8.17 -10.54 -11.27
N THR A 80 -8.98 -10.54 -10.22
CA THR A 80 -10.31 -9.92 -10.21
C THR A 80 -10.21 -8.44 -10.56
N ALA A 81 -9.29 -7.71 -9.94
CA ALA A 81 -9.11 -6.29 -10.24
C ALA A 81 -8.69 -6.03 -11.69
N MET A 82 -7.82 -6.87 -12.26
CA MET A 82 -7.45 -6.80 -13.68
C MET A 82 -8.65 -7.04 -14.59
N GLU A 83 -9.50 -8.03 -14.26
CA GLU A 83 -10.67 -8.37 -15.07
C GLU A 83 -11.74 -7.27 -15.02
N ASP A 84 -12.02 -6.73 -13.83
CA ASP A 84 -12.93 -5.59 -13.67
C ASP A 84 -12.47 -4.39 -14.51
N LEU A 85 -11.17 -4.09 -14.47
CA LEU A 85 -10.60 -3.00 -15.26
C LEU A 85 -10.66 -3.23 -16.77
N LYS A 86 -10.47 -4.47 -17.23
CA LYS A 86 -10.72 -4.82 -18.64
C LYS A 86 -12.17 -4.63 -19.02
N GLY A 87 -13.11 -5.00 -18.14
CA GLY A 87 -14.54 -4.75 -18.34
C GLY A 87 -14.89 -3.27 -18.49
N HIS A 88 -14.23 -2.39 -17.72
CA HIS A 88 -14.34 -0.94 -17.89
C HIS A 88 -13.74 -0.42 -19.21
N MET A 89 -12.73 -1.10 -19.75
CA MET A 89 -12.12 -0.77 -21.03
C MET A 89 -12.92 -1.24 -22.25
N ALA A 90 -13.63 -2.36 -22.16
CA ALA A 90 -14.46 -2.87 -23.25
C ALA A 90 -15.53 -1.86 -23.72
N LYS A 91 -15.88 -0.89 -22.88
CA LYS A 91 -16.78 0.23 -23.19
C LYS A 91 -16.14 1.30 -24.10
N THR A 92 -14.84 1.24 -24.33
CA THR A 92 -14.08 2.19 -25.15
C THR A 92 -13.38 1.43 -26.28
N PRO A 93 -14.07 1.19 -27.40
CA PRO A 93 -13.53 0.36 -28.49
C PRO A 93 -12.32 1.02 -29.15
N GLY A 94 -11.29 0.22 -29.44
CA GLY A 94 -10.11 0.64 -30.21
C GLY A 94 -8.87 1.03 -29.38
N GLU A 95 -8.80 0.62 -28.12
CA GLU A 95 -7.58 0.69 -27.30
C GLU A 95 -7.07 -0.71 -26.95
N THR A 96 -5.76 -0.91 -27.07
CA THR A 96 -5.09 -2.17 -26.73
C THR A 96 -4.32 -2.01 -25.43
N ILE A 97 -4.55 -2.93 -24.49
CA ILE A 97 -3.87 -2.96 -23.20
C ILE A 97 -2.42 -3.40 -23.39
N GLN A 98 -1.48 -2.56 -22.93
CA GLN A 98 -0.04 -2.85 -22.94
C GLN A 98 0.42 -3.56 -21.66
N GLY A 99 -0.28 -3.34 -20.54
CA GLY A 99 0.01 -4.02 -19.28
C GLY A 99 -0.68 -3.39 -18.07
N PHE A 100 -0.50 -4.04 -16.92
CA PHE A 100 -1.03 -3.64 -15.62
C PHE A 100 0.11 -3.52 -14.61
N TRP A 101 0.03 -2.50 -13.75
CA TRP A 101 0.99 -2.27 -12.68
C TRP A 101 0.28 -1.94 -11.38
N LEU A 102 0.86 -2.36 -10.27
CA LEU A 102 0.42 -1.99 -8.92
C LEU A 102 1.50 -1.13 -8.30
N LEU A 103 1.25 0.17 -8.19
CA LEU A 103 2.20 1.14 -7.64
C LEU A 103 1.56 1.91 -6.49
N THR A 104 2.39 2.66 -5.77
CA THR A 104 1.92 3.63 -4.79
C THR A 104 1.97 5.02 -5.41
N GLU A 105 0.81 5.67 -5.51
CA GLU A 105 0.71 7.09 -5.83
C GLU A 105 1.10 7.92 -4.60
N ILE A 106 1.96 8.91 -4.82
CA ILE A 106 2.32 9.93 -3.85
C ILE A 106 1.60 11.21 -4.28
N ASP A 107 0.63 11.64 -3.48
CA ASP A 107 -0.06 12.90 -3.73
C ASP A 107 0.81 14.13 -3.40
N HIS A 108 0.31 15.33 -3.70
CA HIS A 108 1.01 16.58 -3.43
C HIS A 108 1.18 16.88 -1.93
N TRP A 109 0.47 16.17 -1.05
CA TRP A 109 0.62 16.23 0.40
C TRP A 109 1.50 15.12 0.96
N ASN A 110 2.18 14.35 0.11
CA ASN A 110 3.05 13.23 0.46
C ASN A 110 2.33 11.96 0.97
N ASN A 111 0.99 11.87 0.84
CA ASN A 111 0.28 10.67 1.26
C ASN A 111 0.49 9.53 0.26
N GLU A 112 0.73 8.34 0.78
CA GLU A 112 0.79 7.10 0.02
C GLU A 112 -0.61 6.57 -0.25
N LYS A 113 -0.88 6.23 -1.51
CA LYS A 113 -2.17 5.70 -1.97
C LYS A 113 -1.92 4.49 -2.88
N GLU A 114 -2.53 3.34 -2.54
CA GLU A 114 -2.48 2.15 -3.39
C GLU A 114 -3.27 2.39 -4.69
N ARG A 115 -2.62 2.17 -5.85
CA ARG A 115 -3.21 2.39 -7.18
C ARG A 115 -2.87 1.28 -8.14
N ILE A 116 -3.86 0.90 -8.94
CA ILE A 116 -3.65 0.07 -10.13
C ILE A 116 -3.51 1.02 -11.32
N LEU A 117 -2.45 0.82 -12.08
CA LEU A 117 -2.14 1.54 -13.31
C LEU A 117 -2.35 0.62 -14.49
N LEU A 118 -3.02 1.13 -15.51
CA LEU A 118 -3.25 0.43 -16.75
C LEU A 118 -2.77 1.31 -17.91
N VAL A 119 -1.82 0.80 -18.69
CA VAL A 119 -1.28 1.51 -19.85
C VAL A 119 -1.90 0.91 -21.10
N THR A 120 -2.45 1.76 -21.94
CA THR A 120 -2.99 1.39 -23.26
C THR A 120 -2.13 2.03 -24.35
N ASP A 121 -2.51 1.86 -25.61
CA ASP A 121 -1.89 2.54 -26.74
C ASP A 121 -2.16 4.06 -26.77
N LYS A 122 -3.22 4.53 -26.10
CA LYS A 122 -3.67 5.93 -26.16
C LYS A 122 -3.88 6.59 -24.80
N THR A 123 -4.14 5.82 -23.75
CA THR A 123 -4.47 6.34 -22.42
C THR A 123 -3.67 5.67 -21.32
N LEU A 124 -3.36 6.45 -20.29
CA LEU A 124 -2.94 5.99 -18.98
C LEU A 124 -4.14 6.05 -18.04
N LEU A 125 -4.44 4.94 -17.40
CA LEU A 125 -5.53 4.80 -16.45
C LEU A 125 -4.94 4.66 -15.05
N ILE A 126 -5.35 5.55 -14.14
CA ILE A 126 -5.00 5.50 -12.72
C ILE A 126 -6.26 5.11 -11.94
N CYS A 127 -6.26 3.95 -11.33
CA CYS A 127 -7.40 3.38 -10.62
C CYS A 127 -7.17 3.32 -9.11
N LYS A 128 -8.11 3.87 -8.34
CA LYS A 128 -8.33 3.51 -6.93
C LYS A 128 -9.23 2.28 -6.89
N TYR A 129 -8.63 1.13 -6.62
CA TYR A 129 -9.35 -0.13 -6.46
C TYR A 129 -9.46 -0.47 -4.97
N ASP A 130 -10.65 -0.87 -4.53
CA ASP A 130 -10.86 -1.37 -3.18
C ASP A 130 -10.68 -2.89 -3.17
N PHE A 131 -9.56 -3.37 -2.65
CA PHE A 131 -9.29 -4.81 -2.56
C PHE A 131 -10.06 -5.52 -1.43
N ILE A 132 -10.75 -4.77 -0.58
CA ILE A 132 -11.64 -5.34 0.45
C ILE A 132 -13.00 -5.64 -0.19
N MET A 133 -13.55 -4.66 -0.92
CA MET A 133 -14.85 -4.79 -1.58
C MET A 133 -14.78 -5.36 -3.01
N LEU A 134 -13.57 -5.55 -3.56
CA LEU A 134 -13.32 -5.97 -4.94
C LEU A 134 -14.06 -5.10 -5.95
N SER A 135 -13.85 -3.77 -5.87
CA SER A 135 -14.53 -2.83 -6.76
C SER A 135 -13.66 -1.62 -7.14
N CYS A 136 -13.89 -1.11 -8.35
CA CYS A 136 -13.29 0.12 -8.85
C CYS A 136 -14.00 1.33 -8.24
N VAL A 137 -13.32 2.07 -7.36
CA VAL A 137 -13.89 3.24 -6.66
C VAL A 137 -13.71 4.51 -7.49
N GLN A 138 -12.56 4.67 -8.13
CA GLN A 138 -12.25 5.85 -8.94
C GLN A 138 -11.34 5.47 -10.09
N LEU A 139 -11.65 5.97 -11.29
CA LEU A 139 -10.86 5.74 -12.49
C LEU A 139 -10.55 7.07 -13.19
N GLN A 140 -9.29 7.48 -13.16
CA GLN A 140 -8.81 8.66 -13.87
C GLN A 140 -8.22 8.24 -15.21
N ARG A 141 -8.63 8.90 -16.30
CA ARG A 141 -8.13 8.65 -17.66
C ARG A 141 -7.27 9.83 -18.11
N ILE A 142 -6.04 9.55 -18.52
CA ILE A 142 -5.08 10.55 -19.00
C ILE A 142 -4.68 10.17 -20.42
N PRO A 143 -5.03 10.97 -21.44
CA PRO A 143 -4.55 10.72 -22.80
C PRO A 143 -3.03 10.81 -22.85
N LEU A 144 -2.36 9.82 -23.45
CA LEU A 144 -0.90 9.81 -23.56
C LEU A 144 -0.38 10.97 -24.43
N SER A 145 -1.21 11.48 -25.34
CA SER A 145 -0.90 12.66 -26.17
C SER A 145 -0.79 13.95 -25.38
N THR A 146 -1.37 14.05 -24.17
CA THR A 146 -1.26 15.25 -23.32
C THR A 146 -0.03 15.20 -22.42
N VAL A 147 0.59 14.02 -22.26
CA VAL A 147 1.80 13.84 -21.46
C VAL A 147 3.00 14.46 -22.18
N TYR A 148 3.60 15.46 -21.55
CA TYR A 148 4.74 16.20 -22.13
C TYR A 148 6.05 16.02 -21.37
N ARG A 149 6.00 15.65 -20.09
CA ARG A 149 7.20 15.48 -19.25
C ARG A 149 7.06 14.28 -18.32
N ILE A 150 8.14 13.52 -18.21
CA ILE A 150 8.33 12.45 -17.23
C ILE A 150 9.63 12.74 -16.48
N CYS A 151 9.61 12.64 -15.15
CA CYS A 151 10.77 12.83 -14.30
C CYS A 151 10.98 11.58 -13.45
N LEU A 152 12.19 11.05 -13.45
CA LEU A 152 12.60 9.91 -12.63
C LEU A 152 13.69 10.36 -11.67
N GLY A 153 13.54 10.10 -10.38
CA GLY A 153 14.61 10.39 -9.45
C GLY A 153 14.21 10.26 -7.98
N LYS A 154 15.16 10.57 -7.11
CA LYS A 154 14.98 10.48 -5.66
C LYS A 154 14.05 11.58 -5.16
N PHE A 155 13.29 11.28 -4.11
CA PHE A 155 12.45 12.27 -3.45
C PHE A 155 13.31 13.28 -2.67
N VAL A 156 13.00 14.57 -2.84
CA VAL A 156 13.63 15.66 -2.09
C VAL A 156 12.56 16.41 -1.33
N PHE A 157 12.87 16.73 -0.07
CA PHE A 157 11.96 17.38 0.86
C PHE A 157 12.60 18.68 1.38
N PRO A 158 11.79 19.72 1.65
CA PRO A 158 12.25 20.90 2.39
C PRO A 158 12.90 20.52 3.72
N GLY A 159 13.88 21.31 4.18
CA GLY A 159 14.67 20.99 5.38
C GLY A 159 13.82 20.77 6.64
N MET A 160 12.68 21.44 6.76
CA MET A 160 11.75 21.35 7.89
C MET A 160 10.67 20.26 7.75
N SER A 161 10.70 19.45 6.69
CA SER A 161 9.70 18.37 6.52
C SER A 161 9.86 17.30 7.60
N LEU A 162 8.74 16.98 8.26
CA LEU A 162 8.65 15.92 9.29
C LEU A 162 8.74 14.52 8.69
N ASP A 163 8.25 14.35 7.47
CA ASP A 163 8.24 13.07 6.76
C ASP A 163 9.24 13.12 5.62
N LYS A 164 10.15 12.13 5.59
CA LYS A 164 11.14 11.96 4.53
C LYS A 164 11.00 10.56 3.98
N ARG A 165 10.83 10.47 2.66
CA ARG A 165 10.79 9.18 1.94
C ARG A 165 12.15 8.84 1.35
N GLN A 166 12.52 7.57 1.48
CA GLN A 166 13.65 6.98 0.77
C GLN A 166 13.18 6.31 -0.52
N GLY A 167 14.07 6.24 -1.50
CA GLY A 167 13.81 5.58 -2.78
C GLY A 167 13.62 6.55 -3.95
N GLU A 168 13.27 5.97 -5.09
CA GLU A 168 13.08 6.68 -6.36
C GLU A 168 11.59 6.70 -6.72
N GLY A 169 11.17 7.80 -7.32
CA GLY A 169 9.84 7.98 -7.85
C GLY A 169 9.86 8.30 -9.33
N LEU A 170 8.68 8.21 -9.93
CA LEU A 170 8.38 8.63 -11.28
C LEU A 170 7.26 9.67 -11.22
N ARG A 171 7.49 10.88 -11.73
CA ARG A 171 6.46 11.91 -11.87
C ARG A 171 6.11 12.11 -13.34
N ILE A 172 4.81 12.03 -13.65
CA ILE A 172 4.27 12.18 -15.00
C ILE A 172 3.47 13.48 -15.03
N TYR A 173 3.70 14.33 -16.04
CA TYR A 173 3.03 15.62 -16.21
C TYR A 173 2.20 15.66 -17.49
N TRP A 174 0.93 16.07 -17.40
CA TRP A 174 -0.03 16.03 -18.52
C TRP A 174 -0.93 17.26 -18.65
N GLY A 175 -0.73 18.31 -17.86
CA GLY A 175 -1.47 19.58 -17.95
C GLY A 175 -0.59 20.83 -17.84
N SER A 176 -1.14 21.99 -18.20
CA SER A 176 -0.42 23.27 -18.10
C SER A 176 -0.28 23.69 -16.64
N LEU A 177 0.94 24.04 -16.21
CA LEU A 177 1.22 24.64 -14.91
C LEU A 177 0.47 25.98 -14.74
N GLU A 178 0.18 26.68 -15.84
CA GLU A 178 -0.49 27.99 -15.86
C GLU A 178 -1.96 27.92 -15.42
N GLN A 179 -2.58 26.73 -15.43
CA GLN A 179 -3.98 26.54 -15.04
C GLN A 179 -4.14 26.17 -13.56
N GLN A 180 -3.06 26.07 -12.78
CA GLN A 180 -3.14 25.66 -11.39
C GLN A 180 -3.69 26.78 -10.51
N SER A 181 -4.86 26.54 -9.92
CA SER A 181 -5.34 27.40 -8.85
C SER A 181 -4.47 27.18 -7.60
N LEU A 182 -4.04 28.26 -6.94
CA LEU A 182 -3.30 28.17 -5.68
C LEU A 182 -4.11 27.39 -4.63
N LEU A 183 -5.44 27.49 -4.67
CA LEU A 183 -6.36 26.78 -3.78
C LEU A 183 -6.28 25.25 -3.95
N SER A 184 -6.14 24.75 -5.19
CA SER A 184 -5.98 23.31 -5.46
C SER A 184 -4.68 22.78 -4.83
N ARG A 185 -3.62 23.60 -4.79
CA ARG A 185 -2.33 23.25 -4.17
C ARG A 185 -2.40 23.18 -2.64
N TRP A 186 -3.26 24.00 -2.03
CA TRP A 186 -3.50 24.02 -0.58
C TRP A 186 -4.58 23.04 -0.10
N ASN A 187 -5.33 22.40 -1.00
CA ASN A 187 -6.36 21.44 -0.64
C ASN A 187 -5.78 20.01 -0.61
N PRO A 188 -5.75 19.31 0.55
CA PRO A 188 -5.21 17.95 0.69
C PRO A 188 -6.00 16.88 -0.07
N TRP A 189 -7.23 17.19 -0.50
CA TRP A 189 -8.09 16.29 -1.28
C TRP A 189 -8.18 16.66 -2.76
N SER A 190 -7.50 17.72 -3.22
CA SER A 190 -7.57 18.09 -4.63
C SER A 190 -6.89 17.04 -5.51
N THR A 191 -7.59 16.60 -6.55
CA THR A 191 -7.06 15.74 -7.62
C THR A 191 -6.74 16.53 -8.89
N GLU A 192 -6.77 17.86 -8.82
CA GLU A 192 -6.61 18.76 -9.97
C GLU A 192 -5.15 19.07 -10.29
N VAL A 193 -4.21 18.49 -9.52
CA VAL A 193 -2.79 18.61 -9.83
C VAL A 193 -2.50 17.94 -11.18
N PRO A 194 -1.90 18.63 -12.16
CA PRO A 194 -1.67 18.13 -13.52
C PRO A 194 -0.47 17.18 -13.61
N TYR A 195 -0.17 16.48 -12.52
CA TYR A 195 0.85 15.46 -12.41
C TYR A 195 0.45 14.40 -11.40
N ALA A 196 0.96 13.19 -11.58
CA ALA A 196 0.97 12.16 -10.55
C ALA A 196 2.39 11.67 -10.35
N THR A 197 2.68 11.34 -9.10
CA THR A 197 3.96 10.79 -8.69
C THR A 197 3.74 9.37 -8.23
N PHE A 198 4.58 8.45 -8.68
CA PHE A 198 4.50 7.04 -8.35
C PHE A 198 5.80 6.54 -7.75
N THR A 199 5.69 5.59 -6.85
CA THR A 199 6.80 4.81 -6.30
C THR A 199 6.44 3.33 -6.33
N GLU A 200 7.44 2.47 -6.18
CA GLU A 200 7.25 1.03 -6.07
C GLU A 200 6.35 0.69 -4.88
N HIS A 201 5.49 -0.30 -5.08
CA HIS A 201 4.59 -0.78 -4.03
C HIS A 201 5.37 -1.59 -2.96
N PRO A 202 5.02 -1.50 -1.66
CA PRO A 202 5.68 -2.26 -0.60
C PRO A 202 5.69 -3.79 -0.82
N MET A 203 4.74 -4.30 -1.60
CA MET A 203 4.57 -5.73 -1.86
C MET A 203 5.46 -6.30 -2.97
N LYS A 204 6.34 -5.49 -3.57
CA LYS A 204 7.23 -5.90 -4.68
C LYS A 204 7.99 -7.21 -4.45
N TYR A 205 8.43 -7.50 -3.22
CA TYR A 205 9.25 -8.67 -2.91
C TYR A 205 8.45 -9.88 -2.37
N THR A 206 7.13 -9.89 -2.54
CA THR A 206 6.28 -10.96 -1.98
C THR A 206 6.16 -12.17 -2.89
N SER A 207 6.13 -11.96 -4.20
CA SER A 207 6.11 -13.02 -5.21
C SER A 207 6.72 -12.52 -6.51
N GLU A 208 7.06 -13.44 -7.42
CA GLU A 208 7.54 -13.09 -8.76
C GLU A 208 6.51 -12.24 -9.52
N LYS A 209 5.22 -12.57 -9.39
CA LYS A 209 4.14 -11.77 -9.98
C LYS A 209 4.15 -10.33 -9.44
N PHE A 210 4.29 -10.14 -8.12
CA PHE A 210 4.38 -8.80 -7.54
C PHE A 210 5.68 -8.08 -7.91
N LEU A 211 6.78 -8.82 -8.08
CA LEU A 211 8.04 -8.26 -8.54
C LEU A 211 7.90 -7.64 -9.92
N GLU A 212 7.14 -8.25 -10.83
CA GLU A 212 6.91 -7.71 -12.17
C GLU A 212 5.97 -6.51 -12.16
N ILE A 213 4.79 -6.63 -11.53
CA ILE A 213 3.75 -5.58 -11.58
C ILE A 213 4.08 -4.37 -10.70
N CYS A 214 4.93 -4.51 -9.68
CA CYS A 214 5.31 -3.41 -8.79
C CYS A 214 6.63 -2.73 -9.19
N LYS A 215 7.34 -3.24 -10.21
CA LYS A 215 8.62 -2.68 -10.65
C LYS A 215 8.43 -1.39 -11.44
N LEU A 216 8.93 -0.29 -10.89
CA LEU A 216 8.78 1.04 -11.49
C LEU A 216 9.49 1.15 -12.85
N SER A 217 10.63 0.50 -13.02
CA SER A 217 11.37 0.53 -14.28
C SER A 217 10.61 -0.16 -15.42
N GLY A 218 9.90 -1.26 -15.13
CA GLY A 218 9.08 -1.99 -16.10
C GLY A 218 7.92 -1.12 -16.58
N PHE A 219 7.24 -0.44 -15.64
CA PHE A 219 6.21 0.54 -15.95
C PHE A 219 6.74 1.69 -16.81
N THR A 220 7.85 2.29 -16.39
CA THR A 220 8.45 3.46 -17.05
C THR A 220 8.79 3.16 -18.51
N SER A 221 9.45 2.03 -18.78
CA SER A 221 9.84 1.64 -20.14
C SER A 221 8.61 1.47 -21.06
N LYS A 222 7.55 0.81 -20.57
CA LYS A 222 6.31 0.61 -21.34
C LYS A 222 5.55 1.92 -21.55
N LEU A 223 5.47 2.75 -20.52
CA LEU A 223 4.80 4.05 -20.58
C LEU A 223 5.49 5.00 -21.56
N VAL A 224 6.82 5.15 -21.48
CA VAL A 224 7.58 6.02 -22.39
C VAL A 224 7.40 5.59 -23.84
N ALA A 225 7.47 4.28 -24.13
CA ALA A 225 7.24 3.74 -25.46
C ALA A 225 5.81 4.03 -25.95
N ALA A 226 4.80 3.82 -25.10
CA ALA A 226 3.40 4.09 -25.44
C ALA A 226 3.16 5.58 -25.74
N ILE A 227 3.71 6.49 -24.92
CA ILE A 227 3.59 7.94 -25.14
C ILE A 227 4.27 8.36 -26.44
N GLN A 228 5.48 7.89 -26.70
CA GLN A 228 6.19 8.19 -27.95
C GLN A 228 5.38 7.73 -29.18
N ASN A 229 4.73 6.56 -29.10
CA ASN A 229 3.88 6.06 -30.17
C ASN A 229 2.59 6.88 -30.31
N ALA A 230 1.95 7.26 -29.19
CA ALA A 230 0.76 8.11 -29.21
C ALA A 230 1.05 9.48 -29.85
N HIS A 231 2.21 10.08 -29.57
CA HIS A 231 2.64 11.34 -30.19
C HIS A 231 2.84 11.18 -31.71
N LYS A 232 3.47 10.09 -32.17
CA LYS A 232 3.64 9.79 -33.62
C LYS A 232 2.32 9.62 -34.36
N ASN A 233 1.29 9.11 -33.70
CA ASN A 233 -0.03 8.90 -34.30
C ASN A 233 -0.88 10.19 -34.32
N SER A 234 -0.53 11.19 -33.49
CA SER A 234 -1.27 12.46 -33.36
C SER A 234 -0.87 13.56 -34.34
N THR A 235 -0.02 13.25 -35.33
CA THR A 235 0.73 14.16 -36.22
C THR A 235 -0.11 15.00 -37.21
N GLY A 236 -1.37 15.33 -36.87
CA GLY A 236 -2.23 16.27 -37.60
C GLY A 236 -2.32 17.67 -36.98
N SER A 237 -1.81 17.91 -35.76
CA SER A 237 -1.93 19.20 -35.07
C SER A 237 -0.55 19.84 -34.84
N GLY A 238 -0.35 21.03 -35.40
CA GLY A 238 0.94 21.66 -35.71
C GLY A 238 1.81 22.16 -34.55
N ARG A 239 1.93 21.43 -33.43
CA ARG A 239 2.88 21.78 -32.37
C ARG A 239 3.53 20.53 -31.79
N ARG A 240 4.68 20.13 -32.35
CA ARG A 240 5.56 19.08 -31.79
C ARG A 240 6.09 19.50 -30.41
N LYS A 241 5.32 19.28 -29.35
CA LYS A 241 5.91 19.15 -28.00
C LYS A 241 6.31 17.68 -27.85
N GLY A 242 7.58 17.37 -28.12
CA GLY A 242 8.11 16.04 -27.87
C GLY A 242 8.07 15.70 -26.37
N LEU A 243 7.93 14.42 -26.04
CA LEU A 243 8.04 13.94 -24.66
C LEU A 243 9.45 14.23 -24.12
N MET A 244 9.53 14.95 -23.00
CA MET A 244 10.78 15.11 -22.25
C MET A 244 10.87 14.07 -21.14
N VAL A 245 11.90 13.22 -21.17
CA VAL A 245 12.21 12.27 -20.09
C VAL A 245 13.45 12.79 -19.38
N LEU A 246 13.32 13.14 -18.10
CA LEU A 246 14.38 13.72 -17.28
C LEU A 246 14.70 12.80 -16.10
N THR A 247 15.97 12.71 -15.75
CA THR A 247 16.42 12.06 -14.50
C THR A 247 16.80 13.15 -13.51
N GLU A 248 15.83 13.58 -12.71
CA GLU A 248 16.00 14.70 -11.78
C GLU A 248 15.30 14.40 -10.45
N PRO A 249 15.76 15.00 -9.33
CA PRO A 249 15.12 14.81 -8.05
C PRO A 249 13.68 15.32 -8.04
N ILE A 250 12.79 14.57 -7.40
CA ILE A 250 11.37 14.88 -7.33
C ILE A 250 11.10 15.65 -6.04
N LEU A 251 10.85 16.95 -6.16
CA LEU A 251 10.50 17.80 -5.03
C LEU A 251 9.07 17.51 -4.55
N ILE A 252 8.93 17.29 -3.24
CA ILE A 252 7.65 17.19 -2.53
C ILE A 252 7.48 18.45 -1.68
N GLU A 253 6.49 19.28 -1.98
CA GLU A 253 6.32 20.63 -1.39
C GLU A 253 5.64 20.62 -0.01
N THR A 254 5.51 19.47 0.64
CA THR A 254 4.83 19.37 1.95
C THR A 254 5.72 19.92 3.07
N TYR A 255 5.47 21.16 3.50
CA TYR A 255 6.21 21.80 4.60
C TYR A 255 5.75 21.32 5.99
N MET A 256 4.45 21.07 6.19
CA MET A 256 3.87 20.61 7.46
C MET A 256 3.21 19.23 7.28
N GLY A 257 4.04 18.22 7.01
CA GLY A 257 3.60 16.86 6.71
C GLY A 257 3.14 16.02 7.91
N LEU A 258 2.56 16.61 8.96
CA LEU A 258 2.16 15.84 10.14
C LEU A 258 1.05 14.82 9.83
N MET A 259 0.06 15.23 9.03
CA MET A 259 -1.04 14.34 8.62
C MET A 259 -0.54 13.21 7.71
N SER A 260 0.33 13.52 6.76
CA SER A 260 0.96 12.51 5.90
C SER A 260 1.88 11.59 6.69
N PHE A 261 2.63 12.11 7.66
CA PHE A 261 3.48 11.32 8.55
C PHE A 261 2.67 10.27 9.32
N ILE A 262 1.56 10.69 9.94
CA ILE A 262 0.67 9.78 10.68
C ILE A 262 0.01 8.79 9.72
N GLY A 263 -0.50 9.25 8.57
CA GLY A 263 -1.19 8.41 7.59
C GLY A 263 -0.27 7.36 6.95
N ASN A 264 0.93 7.76 6.56
CA ASN A 264 1.92 6.88 5.93
C ASN A 264 2.47 5.85 6.92
N ARG A 265 2.75 6.26 8.17
CA ARG A 265 3.21 5.34 9.22
C ARG A 265 2.17 4.26 9.54
N ASN A 266 0.89 4.62 9.50
CA ASN A 266 -0.23 3.68 9.68
C ASN A 266 -0.73 3.05 8.36
N LYS A 267 -0.05 3.34 7.24
CA LYS A 267 -0.35 2.81 5.90
C LYS A 267 -1.82 2.97 5.49
N LEU A 268 -2.44 4.11 5.85
CA LEU A 268 -3.87 4.35 5.70
C LEU A 268 -4.35 4.32 4.25
N GLY A 269 -3.50 4.65 3.29
CA GLY A 269 -3.85 4.60 1.87
C GLY A 269 -3.72 3.22 1.21
N TYR A 270 -3.46 2.16 1.99
CA TYR A 270 -3.42 0.78 1.53
C TYR A 270 -4.60 -0.02 2.07
N SER A 271 -5.13 -0.94 1.26
CA SER A 271 -6.12 -1.91 1.70
C SER A 271 -5.44 -2.96 2.59
N LEU A 272 -5.46 -2.70 3.90
CA LEU A 272 -4.83 -3.52 4.94
C LEU A 272 -5.83 -4.09 5.93
N ALA A 273 -5.66 -5.35 6.30
CA ALA A 273 -6.33 -5.96 7.45
C ALA A 273 -5.72 -5.38 8.73
N ARG A 274 -6.50 -4.57 9.46
CA ARG A 274 -6.04 -3.81 10.64
C ARG A 274 -6.24 -4.52 11.99
N GLY A 275 -6.40 -5.85 11.96
CA GLY A 275 -6.72 -6.64 13.15
C GLY A 275 -8.19 -6.50 13.55
N SER A 276 -8.71 -7.55 14.17
CA SER A 276 -10.03 -7.52 14.80
C SER A 276 -9.87 -6.89 16.18
N ILE A 277 -10.28 -5.63 16.35
CA ILE A 277 -10.77 -5.18 17.65
C ILE A 277 -12.25 -5.54 17.63
N GLY A 278 -12.52 -6.78 18.01
CA GLY A 278 -13.87 -7.20 18.39
C GLY A 278 -14.14 -6.68 19.79
N PHE A 279 -15.25 -5.95 19.95
CA PHE A 279 -15.89 -5.79 21.25
C PHE A 279 -16.73 -7.02 21.54
#